data_AF-A0A7V8AEB2-F1
#
_entry.id   AF-A0A7V8AEB2-F1
#
_cell.length_a   1.000
_cell.length_b   1.000
_cell.length_c   1.000
_cell.angle_alpha   90.00
_cell.angle_beta   90.00
_cell.angle_gamma   90.00
#
_symmetry.space_group_name_H-M   'P 1'
#
loop_
_entity.id
_entity.type
_entity.pdbx_description
1 polymer ?
#
loop_
_entity_poly.entity_id
_entity_poly.type
_entity_poly.pdbx_seq_one_letter_code
_entity_poly.pdbx_strand_id
1 'polypeptide(L)'
;MADIRIYGSGSAFRHARATRDIDLGFRGEPDTGGEALAGYIQRSLAKAARADLGDFFVFEVGGMRMELDGPVYGGARYPVRAMVDARLFAAFHVDAAVGDYVPGEVESAGEDDFLSFAGIKAASFPIIPREVQFAEKLHAYTMPRSVPNSRVRDLVDMALLITEGGMSPDKVSAALKKVFGRRKTHALPETLEQAPERWNLRFAELAEECGLKMSLSEAFGSVAGFYRGATAPPGHG
;
A
#
# COMPACT_ATOMS: atom_id res chain seq x y z
N MET A 1 -13.72 -10.03 21.24
CA MET A 1 -13.21 -10.56 19.96
C MET A 1 -12.65 -9.37 19.21
N ALA A 2 -11.33 -9.33 18.97
CA ALA A 2 -10.74 -8.27 18.15
C ALA A 2 -11.25 -8.41 16.71
N ASP A 3 -11.85 -7.34 16.19
CA ASP A 3 -12.30 -7.22 14.81
C ASP A 3 -11.06 -7.05 13.92
N ILE A 4 -10.51 -8.16 13.42
CA ILE A 4 -9.32 -8.17 12.57
C ILE A 4 -9.74 -7.63 11.21
N ARG A 5 -9.31 -6.40 10.90
CA ARG A 5 -9.52 -5.82 9.58
C ARG A 5 -8.18 -5.70 8.86
N ILE A 6 -8.16 -6.25 7.65
CA ILE A 6 -7.03 -6.32 6.74
C ILE A 6 -7.33 -5.41 5.56
N TYR A 7 -6.38 -4.56 5.18
CA TYR A 7 -6.55 -3.60 4.08
C TYR A 7 -5.38 -3.64 3.13
N GLY A 8 -5.64 -3.81 1.83
CA GLY A 8 -4.59 -3.67 0.83
C GLY A 8 -4.08 -2.22 0.79
N SER A 9 -2.76 -2.02 0.87
CA SER A 9 -2.09 -0.72 0.62
C SER A 9 -1.32 -0.67 -0.70
N GLY A 10 -1.40 -1.75 -1.48
CA GLY A 10 -0.96 -1.79 -2.87
C GLY A 10 -1.89 -1.01 -3.81
N SER A 11 -1.32 -0.52 -4.90
CA SER A 11 -2.04 0.13 -6.00
C SER A 11 -3.03 -0.85 -6.65
N ALA A 12 -4.32 -0.79 -6.30
CA ALA A 12 -5.37 -1.62 -6.91
C ALA A 12 -5.88 -1.01 -8.23
N PHE A 13 -4.95 -0.67 -9.11
CA PHE A 13 -5.17 0.08 -10.33
C PHE A 13 -4.99 -0.81 -11.56
N ARG A 14 -5.74 -0.55 -12.64
CA ARG A 14 -5.64 -1.32 -13.90
C ARG A 14 -4.23 -1.28 -14.50
N HIS A 15 -3.47 -0.25 -14.15
CA HIS A 15 -2.14 0.05 -14.65
C HIS A 15 -1.10 0.02 -13.52
N ALA A 16 -1.34 -0.78 -12.48
CA ALA A 16 -0.40 -0.93 -11.38
C ALA A 16 0.83 -1.73 -11.81
N ARG A 17 1.99 -1.35 -11.28
CA ARG A 17 3.23 -2.11 -11.39
C ARG A 17 3.03 -3.52 -10.82
N ALA A 18 3.74 -4.52 -11.36
CA ALA A 18 3.76 -5.83 -10.74
C ALA A 18 4.29 -5.74 -9.29
N THR A 19 3.53 -6.29 -8.34
CA THR A 19 3.98 -6.56 -6.98
C THR A 19 3.91 -8.06 -6.71
N ARG A 20 4.95 -8.59 -6.07
CA ARG A 20 4.99 -9.98 -5.61
C ARG A 20 4.60 -10.12 -4.14
N ASP A 21 4.51 -9.01 -3.43
CA ASP A 21 4.19 -8.98 -2.01
C ASP A 21 2.81 -8.33 -1.82
N ILE A 22 2.07 -8.78 -0.82
CA ILE A 22 0.77 -8.24 -0.41
C ILE A 22 0.98 -7.37 0.82
N ASP A 23 0.72 -6.08 0.71
CA ASP A 23 0.82 -5.14 1.82
C ASP A 23 -0.54 -4.97 2.52
N LEU A 24 -0.56 -5.21 3.84
CA LEU A 24 -1.76 -5.20 4.66
C LEU A 24 -1.63 -4.22 5.83
N GLY A 25 -2.62 -3.33 5.97
CA GLY A 25 -2.86 -2.64 7.24
C GLY A 25 -3.53 -3.58 8.24
N PHE A 26 -2.93 -3.80 9.40
CA PHE A 26 -3.47 -4.66 10.45
C PHE A 26 -4.10 -3.82 11.58
N ARG A 27 -5.37 -4.07 11.86
CA ARG A 27 -6.06 -3.59 13.06
C ARG A 27 -6.35 -4.74 14.01
N GLY A 28 -5.78 -4.68 15.20
CA GLY A 28 -5.96 -5.64 16.26
C GLY A 28 -4.88 -5.45 17.32
N GLU A 29 -5.16 -5.91 18.53
CA GLU A 29 -4.20 -5.91 19.63
C GLU A 29 -4.05 -7.35 20.13
N PRO A 30 -2.84 -7.78 20.51
CA PRO A 30 -2.66 -9.06 21.18
C PRO A 30 -3.57 -9.12 22.42
N ASP A 31 -4.16 -10.28 22.70
CA ASP A 31 -4.84 -10.47 23.98
C ASP A 31 -3.84 -10.20 25.12
N THR A 32 -4.30 -9.55 26.18
CA THR A 32 -3.49 -9.23 27.37
C THR A 32 -2.85 -10.50 27.93
N GLY A 33 -1.59 -10.75 27.58
CA GLY A 33 -0.91 -12.01 27.93
C GLY A 33 0.56 -12.10 27.54
N GLY A 34 1.23 -10.99 27.19
CA GLY A 34 2.66 -10.98 26.91
C GLY A 34 3.07 -11.58 25.55
N GLU A 35 2.12 -11.83 24.66
CA GLU A 35 2.43 -12.29 23.32
C GLU A 35 3.11 -11.18 22.49
N ALA A 36 4.19 -11.52 21.78
CA ALA A 36 4.78 -10.65 20.78
C ALA A 36 3.77 -10.36 19.64
N LEU A 37 3.63 -9.09 19.28
CA LEU A 37 2.74 -8.60 18.20
C LEU A 37 2.91 -9.38 16.89
N ALA A 38 4.16 -9.70 16.52
CA ALA A 38 4.44 -10.48 15.31
C ALA A 38 3.87 -11.90 15.35
N GLY A 39 3.84 -12.54 16.53
CA GLY A 39 3.19 -13.85 16.72
C GLY A 39 1.66 -13.74 16.57
N TYR A 40 1.09 -12.64 17.09
CA TYR A 40 -0.35 -12.43 17.08
C TYR A 40 -0.87 -12.22 15.66
N ILE A 41 -0.15 -11.40 14.88
CA ILE A 41 -0.44 -11.18 13.47
C ILE A 41 -0.32 -12.49 12.69
N GLN A 42 0.76 -13.26 12.89
CA GLN A 42 0.95 -14.53 12.17
C GLN A 42 -0.22 -15.49 12.42
N ARG A 43 -0.64 -15.64 13.67
CA ARG A 43 -1.79 -16.51 13.99
C ARG A 43 -3.09 -15.99 13.44
N SER A 44 -3.28 -14.68 13.43
CA SER A 44 -4.44 -14.04 12.83
C SER A 44 -4.52 -14.31 11.33
N LEU A 45 -3.40 -14.14 10.61
CA LEU A 45 -3.27 -14.47 9.19
C LEU A 45 -3.48 -15.96 8.94
N ALA A 46 -2.84 -16.83 9.73
CA ALA A 46 -2.97 -18.29 9.61
C ALA A 46 -4.41 -18.76 9.89
N LYS A 47 -5.15 -18.09 10.78
CA LYS A 47 -6.56 -18.36 11.03
C LYS A 47 -7.42 -17.95 9.83
N ALA A 48 -7.19 -16.77 9.26
CA ALA A 48 -7.92 -16.30 8.08
C ALA A 48 -7.66 -17.21 6.86
N ALA A 49 -6.41 -17.63 6.67
CA ALA A 49 -5.95 -18.53 5.61
C ALA A 49 -6.59 -19.95 5.63
N ARG A 50 -7.28 -20.32 6.72
CA ARG A 50 -8.00 -21.60 6.84
C ARG A 50 -9.44 -21.54 6.35
N ALA A 51 -9.93 -20.36 5.96
CA ALA A 51 -11.26 -20.25 5.37
C ALA A 51 -11.31 -21.06 4.06
N ASP A 52 -12.26 -21.99 3.97
CA ASP A 52 -12.53 -22.71 2.74
C ASP A 52 -13.44 -21.84 1.86
N LEU A 53 -12.89 -21.35 0.77
CA LEU A 53 -13.60 -20.52 -0.21
C LEU A 53 -14.14 -21.35 -1.38
N GLY A 54 -13.93 -22.67 -1.38
CA GLY A 54 -14.32 -23.54 -2.49
C GLY A 54 -13.51 -23.29 -3.78
N ASP A 55 -12.30 -22.75 -3.66
CA ASP A 55 -11.43 -22.33 -4.75
C ASP A 55 -10.21 -23.25 -4.95
N PHE A 56 -10.18 -24.39 -4.25
CA PHE A 56 -9.11 -25.41 -4.24
C PHE A 56 -7.77 -24.97 -3.66
N PHE A 57 -7.64 -23.72 -3.21
CA PHE A 57 -6.41 -23.21 -2.64
C PHE A 57 -6.29 -23.55 -1.15
N VAL A 58 -5.09 -23.95 -0.74
CA VAL A 58 -4.69 -24.06 0.66
C VAL A 58 -3.52 -23.11 0.90
N PHE A 59 -3.66 -22.23 1.88
CA PHE A 59 -2.64 -21.23 2.20
C PHE A 59 -1.93 -21.57 3.51
N GLU A 60 -0.60 -21.63 3.47
CA GLU A 60 0.26 -21.82 4.64
C GLU A 60 1.03 -20.54 4.96
N VAL A 61 0.78 -19.96 6.14
CA VAL A 61 1.46 -18.74 6.61
C VAL A 61 2.61 -19.11 7.53
N GLY A 62 3.85 -18.82 7.12
CA GLY A 62 5.05 -19.07 7.91
C GLY A 62 5.27 -18.07 9.04
N GLY A 63 6.31 -18.30 9.84
CA GLY A 63 6.74 -17.36 10.89
C GLY A 63 7.30 -16.04 10.33
N MET A 64 7.43 -15.04 11.20
CA MET A 64 8.04 -13.75 10.85
C MET A 64 9.43 -13.96 10.23
N ARG A 65 9.64 -13.38 9.06
CA ARG A 65 10.94 -13.38 8.37
C ARG A 65 11.75 -12.12 8.67
N MET A 66 11.08 -10.99 8.79
CA MET A 66 11.71 -9.68 8.89
C MET A 66 10.72 -8.71 9.56
N GLU A 67 11.23 -7.82 10.40
CA GLU A 67 10.47 -6.66 10.89
C GLU A 67 10.43 -5.57 9.81
N LEU A 68 9.28 -4.93 9.64
CA LEU A 68 9.14 -3.83 8.69
C LEU A 68 9.65 -2.53 9.32
N ASP A 69 10.48 -1.80 8.57
CA ASP A 69 10.90 -0.45 8.93
C ASP A 69 9.84 0.57 8.47
N GLY A 70 9.44 1.50 9.35
CA GLY A 70 8.55 2.61 9.03
C GLY A 70 7.15 2.61 9.68
N PRO A 71 6.41 1.50 9.81
CA PRO A 71 5.10 1.50 10.47
C PRO A 71 5.16 1.96 11.93
N VAL A 72 4.14 2.69 12.38
CA VAL A 72 4.15 3.39 13.69
C VAL A 72 4.32 2.46 14.88
N TYR A 73 3.67 1.29 14.86
CA TYR A 73 3.78 0.29 15.92
C TYR A 73 4.53 -0.96 15.45
N GLY A 74 5.36 -0.81 14.43
CA GLY A 74 6.07 -1.91 13.77
C GLY A 74 5.20 -2.70 12.80
N GLY A 75 5.79 -3.74 12.26
CA GLY A 75 5.16 -4.61 11.29
C GLY A 75 6.08 -5.78 10.99
N ALA A 76 5.58 -6.76 10.25
CA ALA A 76 6.36 -7.94 9.94
C ALA A 76 6.02 -8.50 8.56
N ARG A 77 7.04 -9.07 7.93
CA ARG A 77 6.94 -9.82 6.68
C ARG A 77 6.77 -11.31 6.97
N TYR A 78 5.74 -11.91 6.40
CA TYR A 78 5.40 -13.33 6.53
C TYR A 78 5.44 -14.03 5.18
N PRO A 79 6.14 -15.16 5.03
CA PRO A 79 6.09 -15.95 3.82
C PRO A 79 4.77 -16.73 3.76
N VAL A 80 4.14 -16.77 2.59
CA VAL A 80 2.92 -17.51 2.33
C VAL A 80 3.16 -18.49 1.18
N ARG A 81 2.69 -19.73 1.36
CA ARG A 81 2.66 -20.75 0.31
C ARG A 81 1.21 -21.00 -0.07
N ALA A 82 0.88 -20.80 -1.34
CA ALA A 82 -0.39 -21.18 -1.92
C ALA A 82 -0.23 -22.56 -2.58
N MET A 83 -1.04 -23.52 -2.16
CA MET A 83 -0.99 -24.91 -2.59
C MET A 83 -2.31 -25.28 -3.30
N VAL A 84 -2.23 -26.07 -4.35
CA VAL A 84 -3.38 -26.68 -5.04
C VAL A 84 -3.08 -28.17 -5.18
N ASP A 85 -3.99 -29.04 -4.76
CA ASP A 85 -3.80 -30.50 -4.75
C ASP A 85 -2.46 -30.91 -4.08
N ALA A 86 -2.18 -30.31 -2.91
CA ALA A 86 -0.95 -30.50 -2.15
C ALA A 86 0.36 -30.19 -2.91
N ARG A 87 0.30 -29.48 -4.05
CA ARG A 87 1.47 -28.99 -4.79
C ARG A 87 1.59 -27.48 -4.65
N LEU A 88 2.82 -26.99 -4.58
CA LEU A 88 3.09 -25.55 -4.53
C LEU A 88 2.67 -24.91 -5.84
N PHE A 89 1.69 -24.01 -5.77
CA PHE A 89 1.26 -23.18 -6.89
C PHE A 89 2.04 -21.87 -6.95
N ALA A 90 2.12 -21.17 -5.81
CA ALA A 90 2.84 -19.92 -5.69
C ALA A 90 3.40 -19.72 -4.28
N ALA A 91 4.49 -18.95 -4.18
CA ALA A 91 5.03 -18.47 -2.92
C ALA A 91 5.23 -16.96 -3.01
N PHE A 92 4.78 -16.25 -1.98
CA PHE A 92 4.83 -14.78 -1.91
C PHE A 92 5.00 -14.34 -0.46
N HIS A 93 5.12 -13.03 -0.21
CA HIS A 93 5.13 -12.49 1.14
C HIS A 93 3.91 -11.61 1.41
N VAL A 94 3.52 -11.59 2.68
CA VAL A 94 2.54 -10.66 3.23
C VAL A 94 3.26 -9.75 4.21
N ASP A 95 3.23 -8.45 3.93
CA ASP A 95 3.75 -7.40 4.80
C ASP A 95 2.59 -6.83 5.62
N ALA A 96 2.59 -7.07 6.93
CA ALA A 96 1.54 -6.57 7.82
C ALA A 96 2.08 -5.40 8.65
N ALA A 97 1.56 -4.20 8.41
CA ALA A 97 1.91 -2.98 9.12
C ALA A 97 0.87 -2.66 10.20
N VAL A 98 1.32 -2.24 11.39
CA VAL A 98 0.45 -1.89 12.52
C VAL A 98 0.58 -0.41 12.86
N GLY A 99 -0.56 0.21 13.17
CA GLY A 99 -0.60 1.56 13.72
C GLY A 99 -0.63 2.69 12.70
N ASP A 100 -0.47 2.38 11.41
CA ASP A 100 -0.66 3.34 10.33
C ASP A 100 -2.11 3.84 10.24
N TYR A 101 -2.29 5.00 9.62
CA TYR A 101 -3.61 5.61 9.49
C TYR A 101 -4.45 4.83 8.48
N VAL A 102 -5.42 4.08 8.99
CA VAL A 102 -6.51 3.57 8.19
C VAL A 102 -7.77 4.42 8.48
N PRO A 103 -8.54 4.84 7.47
CA PRO A 103 -9.81 5.54 7.70
C PRO A 103 -10.91 4.60 8.24
N GLY A 104 -12.03 5.19 8.66
CA GLY A 104 -13.21 4.43 9.11
C GLY A 104 -13.94 3.76 7.94
N GLU A 105 -14.06 4.50 6.83
CA GLU A 105 -14.58 4.02 5.55
C GLU A 105 -13.41 3.61 4.65
N VAL A 106 -13.55 2.46 3.99
CA VAL A 106 -12.58 1.94 3.03
C VAL A 106 -13.22 1.78 1.67
N GLU A 107 -12.40 1.83 0.63
CA GLU A 107 -12.84 1.54 -0.73
C GLU A 107 -12.89 0.03 -0.94
N SER A 108 -13.64 -0.42 -1.94
CA SER A 108 -13.62 -1.81 -2.38
C SER A 108 -12.97 -1.88 -3.76
N ALA A 109 -11.99 -2.75 -3.89
CA ALA A 109 -11.43 -3.15 -5.18
C ALA A 109 -12.02 -4.50 -5.60
N GLY A 110 -12.26 -4.66 -6.90
CA GLY A 110 -12.63 -5.94 -7.49
C GLY A 110 -11.44 -6.54 -8.25
N GLU A 111 -11.38 -7.86 -8.28
CA GLU A 111 -10.47 -8.60 -9.14
C GLU A 111 -10.99 -8.64 -10.58
N ASP A 112 -10.08 -8.73 -11.54
CA ASP A 112 -10.41 -9.18 -12.88
C ASP A 112 -10.74 -10.68 -12.84
N ASP A 113 -11.63 -11.13 -13.74
CA ASP A 113 -12.19 -12.48 -13.73
C ASP A 113 -11.24 -13.54 -14.35
N PHE A 114 -9.97 -13.53 -13.95
CA PHE A 114 -8.91 -14.36 -14.53
C PHE A 114 -9.09 -15.86 -14.29
N LEU A 115 -9.74 -16.25 -13.19
CA LEU A 115 -9.92 -17.65 -12.79
C LEU A 115 -11.33 -18.19 -13.08
N SER A 116 -12.14 -17.45 -13.83
CA SER A 116 -13.48 -17.90 -14.28
C SER A 116 -13.45 -19.23 -15.01
N PHE A 117 -12.39 -19.50 -15.80
CA PHE A 117 -12.22 -20.78 -16.50
C PHE A 117 -12.16 -21.99 -15.55
N ALA A 118 -11.75 -21.76 -14.29
CA ALA A 118 -11.68 -22.77 -13.23
C ALA A 118 -12.92 -22.76 -12.33
N GLY A 119 -13.95 -21.97 -12.65
CA GLY A 119 -15.16 -21.82 -11.83
C GLY A 119 -14.98 -20.96 -10.58
N ILE A 120 -13.84 -20.27 -10.44
CA ILE A 120 -13.56 -19.37 -9.32
C ILE A 120 -14.06 -17.98 -9.71
N LYS A 121 -14.96 -17.42 -8.89
CA LYS A 121 -15.53 -16.09 -9.11
C LYS A 121 -14.54 -15.01 -8.66
N ALA A 122 -14.45 -13.92 -9.41
CA ALA A 122 -13.73 -12.72 -8.99
C ALA A 122 -14.18 -12.25 -7.59
N ALA A 123 -13.22 -11.97 -6.72
CA ALA A 123 -13.48 -11.46 -5.38
C ALA A 123 -13.52 -9.93 -5.34
N SER A 124 -14.16 -9.39 -4.31
CA SER A 124 -14.04 -7.99 -3.93
C SER A 124 -13.39 -7.89 -2.56
N PHE A 125 -12.43 -6.99 -2.38
CA PHE A 125 -11.69 -6.84 -1.14
C PHE A 125 -11.55 -5.37 -0.73
N PRO A 126 -11.42 -5.09 0.58
CA PRO A 126 -11.26 -3.73 1.08
C PRO A 126 -9.84 -3.20 0.82
N ILE A 127 -9.77 -1.97 0.35
CA ILE A 127 -8.52 -1.23 0.11
C ILE A 127 -8.56 0.12 0.83
N ILE A 128 -7.40 0.65 1.20
CA ILE A 128 -7.35 2.03 1.71
C ILE A 128 -7.72 3.01 0.59
N PRO A 129 -8.42 4.12 0.90
CA PRO A 129 -8.79 5.11 -0.10
C PRO A 129 -7.60 5.69 -0.86
N ARG A 130 -7.84 6.08 -2.11
CA ARG A 130 -6.80 6.63 -3.01
C ARG A 130 -6.06 7.82 -2.39
N GLU A 131 -6.77 8.69 -1.68
CA GLU A 131 -6.15 9.84 -1.01
C GLU A 131 -5.21 9.45 0.13
N VAL A 132 -5.49 8.34 0.82
CA VAL A 132 -4.62 7.79 1.87
C VAL A 132 -3.39 7.15 1.22
N GLN A 133 -3.57 6.39 0.15
CA GLN A 133 -2.45 5.84 -0.62
C GLN A 133 -1.51 6.95 -1.10
N PHE A 134 -2.06 8.02 -1.68
CA PHE A 134 -1.30 9.19 -2.10
C PHE A 134 -0.51 9.79 -0.94
N ALA A 135 -1.16 10.01 0.22
CA ALA A 135 -0.53 10.58 1.40
C ALA A 135 0.60 9.70 1.96
N GLU A 136 0.43 8.37 1.96
CA GLU A 136 1.45 7.43 2.39
C GLU A 136 2.66 7.41 1.45
N LYS A 137 2.42 7.41 0.13
CA LYS A 137 3.47 7.46 -0.89
C LYS A 137 4.22 8.79 -0.84
N LEU A 138 3.52 9.91 -0.65
CA LEU A 138 4.13 11.22 -0.45
C LEU A 138 5.01 11.24 0.80
N HIS A 139 4.50 10.77 1.95
CA HIS A 139 5.28 10.67 3.18
C HIS A 139 6.53 9.82 2.99
N ALA A 140 6.43 8.74 2.23
CA ALA A 140 7.56 7.87 1.95
C ALA A 140 8.59 8.57 1.04
N TYR A 141 8.12 9.26 -0.01
CA TYR A 141 8.93 10.07 -0.93
C TYR A 141 9.72 11.16 -0.20
N THR A 142 9.08 11.87 0.75
CA THR A 142 9.66 13.03 1.45
C THR A 142 10.47 12.65 2.70
N MET A 143 10.51 11.37 3.08
CA MET A 143 11.22 10.92 4.27
C MET A 143 12.73 11.22 4.16
N PRO A 144 13.32 11.99 5.11
CA PRO A 144 14.75 12.25 5.14
C PRO A 144 15.55 10.94 5.30
N ARG A 145 16.54 10.71 4.43
CA ARG A 145 17.35 9.48 4.44
C ARG A 145 18.81 9.73 4.06
N SER A 146 19.68 8.86 4.56
CA SER A 146 21.11 8.82 4.22
C SER A 146 21.41 8.08 2.91
N VAL A 147 20.55 7.14 2.49
CA VAL A 147 20.72 6.36 1.24
C VAL A 147 19.43 6.36 0.38
N PRO A 148 19.51 6.78 -0.89
CA PRO A 148 18.36 6.87 -1.81
C PRO A 148 18.29 5.67 -2.78
N ASN A 149 17.17 4.94 -2.82
CA ASN A 149 16.99 3.85 -3.80
C ASN A 149 15.51 3.58 -4.18
N SER A 150 14.56 3.59 -3.25
CA SER A 150 13.20 3.05 -3.51
C SER A 150 12.14 4.08 -3.92
N ARG A 151 12.43 5.39 -3.86
CA ARG A 151 11.42 6.47 -3.96
C ARG A 151 10.96 6.82 -5.37
N VAL A 152 11.68 6.35 -6.39
CA VAL A 152 11.22 6.45 -7.78
C VAL A 152 9.88 5.73 -7.98
N ARG A 153 9.64 4.63 -7.24
CA ARG A 153 8.38 3.89 -7.27
C ARG A 153 7.23 4.72 -6.68
N ASP A 154 7.48 5.38 -5.55
CA ASP A 154 6.48 6.25 -4.90
C ASP A 154 6.05 7.38 -5.84
N LEU A 155 6.98 7.95 -6.61
CA LEU A 155 6.65 8.99 -7.61
C LEU A 155 5.78 8.45 -8.75
N VAL A 156 6.10 7.26 -9.29
CA VAL A 156 5.28 6.59 -10.32
C VAL A 156 3.88 6.30 -9.78
N ASP A 157 3.78 5.73 -8.59
CA ASP A 157 2.50 5.38 -7.96
C ASP A 157 1.64 6.64 -7.73
N MET A 158 2.22 7.75 -7.26
CA MET A 158 1.52 9.03 -7.10
C MET A 158 1.08 9.62 -8.45
N ALA A 159 1.89 9.53 -9.49
CA ALA A 159 1.54 10.01 -10.83
C ALA A 159 0.39 9.19 -11.44
N LEU A 160 0.38 7.88 -11.23
CA LEU A 160 -0.72 6.98 -11.64
C LEU A 160 -2.02 7.34 -10.91
N LEU A 161 -1.97 7.52 -9.60
CA LEU A 161 -3.12 7.96 -8.78
C LEU A 161 -3.75 9.25 -9.33
N ILE A 162 -2.92 10.24 -9.68
CA ILE A 162 -3.40 11.50 -10.27
C ILE A 162 -4.00 11.27 -11.65
N THR A 163 -3.34 10.46 -12.49
CA THR A 163 -3.75 10.21 -13.88
C THR A 163 -5.08 9.47 -13.97
N GLU A 164 -5.33 8.51 -13.09
CA GLU A 164 -6.62 7.83 -13.01
C GLU A 164 -7.74 8.73 -12.47
N GLY A 165 -7.38 9.77 -11.73
CA GLY A 165 -8.32 10.70 -11.11
C GLY A 165 -9.13 10.06 -9.97
N GLY A 166 -10.25 10.71 -9.64
CA GLY A 166 -11.16 10.29 -8.57
C GLY A 166 -10.75 10.73 -7.15
N MET A 167 -9.57 11.31 -6.97
CA MET A 167 -9.14 11.90 -5.70
C MET A 167 -9.71 13.30 -5.51
N SER A 168 -10.23 13.58 -4.31
CA SER A 168 -10.63 14.94 -3.90
C SER A 168 -9.45 15.69 -3.26
N PRO A 169 -9.09 16.90 -3.71
CA PRO A 169 -8.02 17.69 -3.08
C PRO A 169 -8.21 17.91 -1.57
N ASP A 170 -9.45 18.14 -1.12
CA ASP A 170 -9.76 18.30 0.31
C ASP A 170 -9.54 17.01 1.10
N LYS A 171 -9.94 15.87 0.54
CA LYS A 171 -9.69 14.55 1.15
C LYS A 171 -8.20 14.22 1.17
N VAL A 172 -7.44 14.58 0.14
CA VAL A 172 -5.98 14.46 0.12
C VAL A 172 -5.35 15.33 1.20
N SER A 173 -5.78 16.59 1.33
CA SER A 173 -5.32 17.50 2.40
C SER A 173 -5.54 16.89 3.79
N ALA A 174 -6.74 16.34 4.03
CA ALA A 174 -7.08 15.68 5.28
C ALA A 174 -6.25 14.40 5.49
N ALA A 175 -6.06 13.58 4.46
CA ALA A 175 -5.26 12.36 4.52
C ALA A 175 -3.79 12.66 4.83
N LEU A 176 -3.20 13.67 4.18
CA LEU A 176 -1.83 14.12 4.43
C LEU A 176 -1.62 14.49 5.90
N LYS A 177 -2.50 15.33 6.46
CA LYS A 177 -2.43 15.73 7.87
C LYS A 177 -2.51 14.52 8.80
N LYS A 178 -3.37 13.55 8.50
CA LYS A 178 -3.54 12.34 9.34
C LYS A 178 -2.35 11.39 9.22
N VAL A 179 -1.86 11.09 8.02
CA VAL A 179 -0.71 10.20 7.80
C VAL A 179 0.55 10.79 8.44
N PHE A 180 0.89 12.04 8.14
CA PHE A 180 2.07 12.69 8.73
C PHE A 180 1.92 12.87 10.24
N GLY A 181 0.74 13.29 10.72
CA GLY A 181 0.46 13.44 12.15
C GLY A 181 0.46 12.13 12.93
N ARG A 182 0.18 11.00 12.26
CA ARG A 182 0.25 9.66 12.85
C ARG A 182 1.67 9.12 12.88
N ARG A 183 2.42 9.27 11.79
CA ARG A 183 3.80 8.78 11.65
C ARG A 183 4.83 9.62 12.40
N LYS A 184 4.62 10.94 12.52
CA LYS A 184 5.45 11.89 13.31
C LYS A 184 6.97 11.83 13.07
N THR A 185 7.40 11.32 11.92
CA THR A 185 8.82 11.18 11.60
C THR A 185 9.43 12.48 11.05
N HIS A 186 8.67 13.24 10.29
CA HIS A 186 9.03 14.54 9.74
C HIS A 186 7.78 15.38 9.47
N ALA A 187 7.95 16.69 9.31
CA ALA A 187 6.86 17.60 8.99
C ALA A 187 6.40 17.42 7.53
N LEU A 188 5.14 17.78 7.26
CA LEU A 188 4.63 17.92 5.90
C LEU A 188 5.39 19.06 5.22
N PRO A 189 6.10 18.84 4.09
CA PRO A 189 7.00 19.83 3.54
C PRO A 189 6.26 20.96 2.83
N GLU A 190 6.71 22.21 2.95
CA GLU A 190 6.06 23.33 2.25
C GLU A 190 6.13 23.20 0.73
N THR A 191 7.20 22.60 0.23
CA THR A 191 7.43 22.31 -1.20
C THR A 191 8.08 20.94 -1.36
N LEU A 192 7.82 20.28 -2.49
CA LEU A 192 8.46 19.00 -2.80
C LEU A 192 9.82 19.22 -3.45
N GLU A 193 10.82 18.48 -2.98
CA GLU A 193 12.14 18.43 -3.61
C GLU A 193 12.06 17.67 -4.94
N GLN A 194 12.78 18.19 -5.95
CA GLN A 194 12.83 17.58 -7.27
C GLN A 194 13.40 16.16 -7.22
N ALA A 195 12.80 15.29 -8.03
CA ALA A 195 13.33 13.95 -8.22
C ALA A 195 14.75 14.02 -8.84
N PRO A 196 15.75 13.31 -8.29
CA PRO A 196 17.10 13.32 -8.84
C PRO A 196 17.17 12.81 -10.28
N GLU A 197 17.95 13.44 -11.15
CA GLU A 197 18.09 13.05 -12.57
C GLU A 197 18.50 11.59 -12.78
N ARG A 198 19.28 11.02 -11.86
CA ARG A 198 19.65 9.59 -11.90
C ARG A 198 18.45 8.63 -11.87
N TRP A 199 17.26 9.10 -11.51
CA TRP A 199 16.04 8.29 -11.55
C TRP A 199 15.46 8.18 -12.95
N ASN A 200 15.87 8.98 -13.93
CA ASN A 200 15.27 9.02 -15.27
C ASN A 200 15.15 7.63 -15.90
N LEU A 201 16.23 6.85 -15.92
CA LEU A 201 16.23 5.50 -16.51
C LEU A 201 15.23 4.59 -15.77
N ARG A 202 15.34 4.54 -14.44
CA ARG A 202 14.50 3.65 -13.63
C ARG A 202 13.02 4.06 -13.64
N PHE A 203 12.75 5.36 -13.72
CA PHE A 203 11.41 5.91 -13.84
C PHE A 203 10.81 5.51 -15.19
N ALA A 204 11.54 5.67 -16.30
CA ALA A 204 11.07 5.31 -17.63
C ALA A 204 10.69 3.82 -17.72
N GLU A 205 11.52 2.92 -17.18
CA GLU A 205 11.21 1.48 -17.11
C GLU A 205 9.90 1.19 -16.38
N LEU A 206 9.71 1.82 -15.21
CA LEU A 206 8.51 1.66 -14.39
C LEU A 206 7.28 2.28 -15.04
N ALA A 207 7.44 3.44 -15.67
CA ALA A 207 6.38 4.13 -16.36
C ALA A 207 5.88 3.31 -17.57
N GLU A 208 6.79 2.71 -18.34
CA GLU A 208 6.45 1.81 -19.44
C GLU A 208 5.70 0.56 -18.94
N GLU A 209 6.19 -0.09 -17.88
CA GLU A 209 5.53 -1.24 -17.25
C GLU A 209 4.08 -0.92 -16.83
N CYS A 210 3.85 0.30 -16.35
CA CYS A 210 2.55 0.78 -15.88
C CYS A 210 1.76 1.50 -16.97
N GLY A 211 2.22 1.59 -18.23
CA GLY A 211 1.55 2.36 -19.28
C GLY A 211 1.42 3.87 -19.00
N LEU A 212 2.21 4.42 -18.06
CA LEU A 212 2.25 5.84 -17.73
C LEU A 212 3.04 6.60 -18.81
N LYS A 213 2.34 7.44 -19.58
CA LYS A 213 2.93 8.23 -20.67
C LYS A 213 3.45 9.59 -20.18
N MET A 214 4.39 9.57 -19.23
CA MET A 214 5.04 10.77 -18.69
C MET A 214 6.54 10.54 -18.56
N SER A 215 7.33 11.59 -18.76
CA SER A 215 8.72 11.66 -18.31
C SER A 215 8.81 11.87 -16.80
N LEU A 216 9.99 11.69 -16.22
CA LEU A 216 10.25 11.95 -14.80
C LEU A 216 9.87 13.40 -14.42
N SER A 217 10.21 14.36 -15.27
CA SER A 217 9.95 15.79 -15.03
C SER A 217 8.44 16.10 -15.07
N GLU A 218 7.71 15.55 -16.04
CA GLU A 218 6.25 15.72 -16.14
C GLU A 218 5.53 15.08 -14.96
N ALA A 219 5.92 13.87 -14.57
CA ALA A 219 5.35 13.18 -13.42
C ALA A 219 5.62 13.95 -12.11
N PHE A 220 6.85 14.42 -11.91
CA PHE A 220 7.17 15.28 -10.77
C PHE A 220 6.34 16.58 -10.79
N GLY A 221 6.24 17.24 -11.95
CA GLY A 221 5.45 18.46 -12.11
C GLY A 221 3.96 18.24 -11.79
N SER A 222 3.40 17.13 -12.24
CA SER A 222 2.02 16.70 -11.92
C SER A 222 1.83 16.51 -10.42
N VAL A 223 2.70 15.73 -9.77
CA VAL A 223 2.63 15.47 -8.32
C VAL A 223 2.82 16.75 -7.50
N ALA A 224 3.82 17.57 -7.84
CA ALA A 224 4.07 18.84 -7.15
C ALA A 224 2.93 19.85 -7.33
N GLY A 225 2.34 19.91 -8.52
CA GLY A 225 1.19 20.76 -8.80
C GLY A 225 -0.06 20.33 -8.03
N PHE A 226 -0.37 19.03 -8.06
CA PHE A 226 -1.49 18.45 -7.32
C PHE A 226 -1.30 18.63 -5.80
N TYR A 227 -0.09 18.37 -5.29
CA TYR A 227 0.28 18.58 -3.90
C TYR A 227 0.04 20.03 -3.46
N ARG A 228 0.51 21.00 -4.25
CA ARG A 228 0.29 22.44 -3.98
C ARG A 228 -1.19 22.80 -3.95
N GLY A 229 -1.99 22.24 -4.86
CA GLY A 229 -3.44 22.44 -4.87
C GLY A 229 -4.11 21.90 -3.61
N ALA A 230 -3.70 20.73 -3.13
CA ALA A 230 -4.25 20.10 -1.92
C ALA A 230 -3.79 20.77 -0.61
N THR A 231 -2.65 21.46 -0.61
CA THR A 231 -2.10 22.14 0.59
C THR A 231 -2.30 23.65 0.58
N ALA A 232 -2.79 24.23 -0.52
CA ALA A 232 -3.16 25.62 -0.57
C ALA A 232 -4.21 25.95 0.52
N PRO A 233 -4.12 27.12 1.17
CA PRO A 233 -5.15 27.56 2.09
C PRO A 233 -6.49 27.64 1.34
N PRO A 234 -7.62 27.25 1.95
CA PRO A 234 -8.93 27.38 1.32
C PRO A 234 -9.14 28.84 0.91
N GLY A 235 -9.34 29.04 -0.40
CA GLY A 235 -9.59 30.36 -0.96
C GLY A 235 -10.75 31.00 -0.21
N HIS A 236 -10.56 32.24 0.25
CA HIS A 236 -11.64 33.03 0.82
C HIS A 236 -12.57 33.39 -0.33
N GLY A 237 -13.62 32.58 -0.52
CA GLY A 237 -14.79 32.91 -1.33
C GLY A 237 -15.75 33.78 -0.55
#